data_AF-A0A935I5J8-F1
#
_entry.id   AF-A0A935I5J8-F1
#
_cell.length_a   1.000
_cell.length_b   1.000
_cell.length_c   1.000
_cell.angle_alpha   90.00
_cell.angle_beta   90.00
_cell.angle_gamma   90.00
#
_symmetry.space_group_name_H-M   'P 1'
#
loop_
_entity.id
_entity.type
_entity.pdbx_description
1 polymer ?
#
loop_
_entity_poly.entity_id
_entity_poly.type
_entity_poly.pdbx_seq_one_letter_code
_entity_poly.pdbx_strand_id
1 'polypeptide(L)'
;MKYKFLSIFLLLTLCQCADWEQVTQLKVNPGIISNRVVLVEDFTGASCTNCPGAASTLESLLEKYPNNLIVVGVHSRFLGLPAKSGDP
;
A
#
# COMPACT_ATOMS: atom_id res chain seq x y z
N MET A 1 18.53 -25.86 40.00
CA MET A 1 17.53 -26.27 38.98
C MET A 1 16.56 -25.15 38.57
N LYS A 2 16.18 -24.22 39.46
CA LYS A 2 15.25 -23.12 39.15
C LYS A 2 15.78 -22.10 38.11
N TYR A 3 17.09 -21.81 38.15
CA TYR A 3 17.77 -20.86 37.24
C TYR A 3 18.08 -21.44 35.86
N LYS A 4 18.13 -22.78 35.70
CA LYS A 4 18.32 -23.41 34.38
C LYS A 4 17.07 -23.28 33.49
N PHE A 5 15.88 -23.40 34.08
CA PHE A 5 14.62 -23.17 33.36
C PHE A 5 14.42 -21.69 33.03
N LEU A 6 14.81 -20.78 33.93
CA LEU A 6 14.74 -19.33 33.70
C LEU A 6 15.65 -18.88 32.56
N SER A 7 16.85 -19.47 32.45
CA SER A 7 17.79 -19.16 31.37
C SER A 7 17.32 -19.63 29.98
N ILE A 8 16.55 -20.72 29.90
CA ILE A 8 16.00 -21.23 28.63
C ILE A 8 14.85 -20.34 28.13
N PHE A 9 14.00 -19.89 29.05
CA PHE A 9 12.90 -18.97 28.72
C PHE A 9 13.42 -17.62 28.21
N LEU A 10 14.48 -17.09 28.81
CA LEU A 10 15.12 -15.84 28.39
C LEU A 10 15.80 -15.93 27.00
N LEU A 11 16.27 -17.12 26.61
CA LEU A 11 16.89 -17.34 25.31
C LEU A 11 15.86 -17.45 24.16
N LEU A 12 14.67 -18.00 24.46
CA LEU A 12 13.58 -18.15 23.50
C LEU A 12 12.92 -16.82 23.12
N THR A 13 12.93 -15.82 24.00
CA THR A 13 12.35 -14.49 23.75
C THR A 13 13.20 -13.61 22.82
N LEU A 14 14.48 -13.92 22.62
CA LEU A 14 15.39 -13.12 21.78
C LEU A 14 15.38 -13.54 20.30
N CYS A 15 14.56 -14.52 19.90
CA CYS A 15 14.56 -15.10 18.56
C CYS A 15 13.34 -14.71 17.69
N GLN A 16 12.51 -13.76 18.14
CA GLN A 16 11.36 -13.31 17.35
C GLN A 16 11.57 -11.88 16.84
N CYS A 17 12.26 -11.77 15.70
CA CYS A 17 11.96 -10.77 14.69
C CYS A 17 12.73 -11.12 13.41
N ALA A 18 12.09 -11.87 12.52
CA ALA A 18 12.43 -11.83 11.11
C ALA A 18 11.32 -11.02 10.44
N ASP A 19 11.68 -9.92 9.77
CA ASP A 19 10.74 -9.11 9.01
C ASP A 19 9.95 -10.02 8.06
N TRP A 20 8.63 -10.03 8.22
CA TRP A 20 7.72 -10.94 7.51
C TRP A 20 7.38 -10.44 6.10
N GLU A 21 7.82 -9.24 5.76
CA GLU A 21 7.59 -8.62 4.45
C GLU A 21 8.70 -9.03 3.49
N GLN A 22 8.36 -9.92 2.56
CA GLN A 22 9.22 -10.24 1.43
C GLN A 22 9.11 -9.10 0.41
N VAL A 23 10.17 -8.31 0.24
CA VAL A 23 10.25 -7.30 -0.82
C VAL A 23 10.20 -8.03 -2.18
N THR A 24 9.04 -7.99 -2.83
CA THR A 24 8.87 -8.63 -4.13
C THR A 24 9.75 -7.90 -5.14
N GLN A 25 10.77 -8.58 -5.66
CA GLN A 25 11.63 -8.05 -6.72
C GLN A 25 10.82 -7.94 -8.01
N LEU A 26 10.26 -6.76 -8.28
CA LEU A 26 9.56 -6.49 -9.53
C LEU A 26 10.58 -6.44 -10.67
N LYS A 27 10.50 -7.41 -11.58
CA LYS A 27 11.28 -7.37 -12.82
C LYS A 27 10.76 -6.23 -13.69
N VAL A 28 11.38 -5.07 -13.59
CA VAL A 28 11.05 -3.90 -14.40
C VAL A 28 11.46 -4.20 -15.84
N ASN A 29 10.47 -4.56 -16.67
CA ASN A 29 10.69 -4.62 -18.10
C ASN A 29 10.46 -3.22 -18.69
N PRO A 30 11.38 -2.65 -19.48
CA PRO A 30 11.24 -1.30 -20.04
C PRO A 30 10.04 -1.12 -20.99
N GLY A 31 9.34 -2.20 -21.36
CA GLY A 31 8.14 -2.13 -22.20
C GLY A 31 6.98 -2.96 -21.67
N ILE A 32 5.76 -2.58 -22.08
CA ILE A 32 4.56 -3.39 -21.90
C ILE A 32 4.68 -4.59 -22.85
N ILE A 33 5.13 -5.71 -22.32
CA ILE A 33 5.26 -6.99 -23.03
C ILE A 33 3.98 -7.85 -22.96
N SER A 34 2.90 -7.33 -22.40
CA SER A 34 1.72 -8.11 -22.03
C SER A 34 0.43 -7.34 -22.30
N ASN A 35 -0.57 -8.04 -22.86
CA ASN A 35 -1.95 -7.55 -23.00
C ASN A 35 -2.73 -7.53 -21.68
N ARG A 36 -2.05 -7.64 -20.54
CA ARG A 36 -2.69 -7.57 -19.22
C ARG A 36 -3.09 -6.13 -18.95
N VAL A 37 -4.24 -6.00 -18.30
CA VAL A 37 -4.74 -4.74 -17.77
C VAL A 37 -4.64 -4.82 -16.25
N VAL A 38 -4.01 -3.81 -15.65
CA VAL A 38 -3.91 -3.66 -14.20
C VAL A 38 -5.11 -2.85 -13.71
N LEU A 39 -5.80 -3.36 -12.70
CA LEU A 39 -6.83 -2.62 -11.98
C LEU A 39 -6.22 -2.02 -10.71
N VAL A 40 -6.41 -0.72 -10.52
CA VAL A 40 -6.09 -0.01 -9.28
C VAL A 40 -7.39 0.49 -8.66
N GLU A 41 -7.68 0.02 -7.45
CA GLU A 41 -8.78 0.52 -6.63
C GLU A 41 -8.23 1.55 -5.66
N ASP A 42 -8.51 2.83 -5.93
CA ASP A 42 -8.09 3.96 -5.10
C ASP A 42 -9.17 4.26 -4.06
N PHE A 43 -8.97 3.80 -2.82
CA PHE A 43 -9.85 4.14 -1.70
C PHE A 43 -9.59 5.58 -1.25
N THR A 44 -10.37 6.49 -1.82
CA THR A 44 -10.13 7.93 -1.81
C THR A 44 -11.29 8.71 -1.18
N GLY A 45 -11.13 10.02 -1.01
CA GLY A 45 -12.24 10.87 -0.61
C GLY A 45 -11.88 12.31 -0.23
N ALA A 46 -12.91 13.14 -0.05
CA ALA A 46 -12.76 14.58 0.12
C ALA A 46 -12.08 14.96 1.44
N SER A 47 -12.32 14.20 2.52
CA SER A 47 -11.71 14.48 3.84
C SER A 47 -10.25 14.01 3.95
N CYS A 48 -9.63 13.59 2.84
CA CYS A 48 -8.26 13.10 2.79
C CYS A 48 -7.36 14.10 2.07
N THR A 49 -6.48 14.79 2.79
CA THR A 49 -5.61 15.84 2.24
C THR A 49 -4.56 15.35 1.24
N ASN A 50 -4.14 14.09 1.36
CA ASN A 50 -3.17 13.49 0.44
C ASN A 50 -3.80 12.87 -0.82
N CYS A 51 -5.12 12.67 -0.82
CA CYS A 51 -5.83 12.00 -1.91
C CYS A 51 -5.77 12.77 -3.25
N PRO A 52 -5.76 14.12 -3.29
CA PRO A 52 -5.48 14.86 -4.52
C PRO A 52 -4.10 14.56 -5.13
N GLY A 53 -3.08 14.35 -4.29
CA GLY A 53 -1.73 13.97 -4.76
C GLY A 53 -1.69 12.56 -5.33
N ALA A 54 -2.41 11.62 -4.70
CA ALA A 54 -2.60 10.28 -5.22
C ALA A 54 -3.32 10.30 -6.58
N ALA A 55 -4.40 11.09 -6.70
CA ALA A 55 -5.13 11.27 -7.95
C ALA A 55 -4.25 11.79 -9.08
N SER A 56 -3.44 12.84 -8.84
CA SER A 56 -2.51 13.38 -9.85
C SER A 56 -1.45 12.35 -10.29
N THR A 57 -0.98 11.52 -9.36
CA THR A 57 -0.05 10.42 -9.68
C THR A 57 -0.73 9.37 -10.56
N LEU A 58 -1.98 9.01 -10.26
CA LEU A 58 -2.76 8.05 -11.03
C LEU A 58 -3.10 8.59 -12.44
N GLU A 59 -3.40 9.87 -12.59
CA GLU A 59 -3.57 10.54 -13.89
C GLU A 59 -2.31 10.40 -14.75
N SER A 60 -1.14 10.69 -14.17
CA SER A 60 0.15 10.53 -14.86
C SER A 60 0.41 9.08 -15.29
N LEU A 61 -0.04 8.10 -14.50
CA LEU A 61 0.06 6.68 -14.84
C LEU A 61 -0.93 6.27 -15.94
N LEU A 62 -2.15 6.82 -15.94
CA LEU A 62 -3.14 6.60 -16.99
C LEU A 62 -2.65 7.14 -18.34
N GLU A 63 -2.01 8.31 -18.35
CA GLU A 63 -1.37 8.86 -19.56
C GLU A 63 -0.23 7.95 -20.07
N LYS A 64 0.54 7.38 -19.15
CA LYS A 64 1.67 6.50 -19.49
C LYS A 64 1.23 5.10 -19.95
N TYR A 65 0.09 4.60 -19.46
CA TYR A 65 -0.40 3.24 -19.68
C TYR A 65 -1.88 3.18 -20.12
N PRO A 66 -2.27 3.88 -21.20
CA PRO A 66 -3.68 4.13 -21.54
C PRO A 66 -4.49 2.87 -21.87
N ASN A 67 -3.83 1.79 -22.31
CA ASN A 67 -4.47 0.53 -22.67
C ASN A 67 -4.28 -0.59 -21.62
N ASN A 68 -3.50 -0.33 -20.57
CA ASN A 68 -3.02 -1.35 -19.63
C ASN A 68 -3.31 -1.02 -18.17
N LEU A 69 -3.96 0.10 -17.90
CA LEU A 69 -4.30 0.55 -16.56
C LEU A 69 -5.77 1.00 -16.51
N ILE A 70 -6.51 0.50 -15.53
CA ILE A 70 -7.84 0.96 -15.15
C ILE A 70 -7.75 1.42 -13.70
N VAL A 71 -8.23 2.62 -13.42
CA VAL A 71 -8.29 3.18 -12.07
C VAL A 71 -9.74 3.37 -11.67
N VAL A 72 -10.11 2.90 -10.48
CA VAL A 72 -11.45 3.03 -9.90
C VAL A 72 -11.33 3.74 -8.56
N GLY A 73 -11.90 4.94 -8.45
CA GLY A 73 -11.97 5.69 -7.19
C GLY A 73 -13.15 5.23 -6.32
N VAL A 74 -12.87 4.70 -5.14
CA VAL A 74 -13.87 4.20 -4.18
C VAL A 74 -13.98 5.16 -2.99
N HIS A 75 -15.09 5.90 -2.95
CA HIS A 75 -15.40 6.82 -1.86
C HIS A 75 -16.14 6.09 -0.73
N SER A 76 -15.38 5.42 0.14
CA SER A 76 -15.94 4.71 1.29
C SER A 76 -16.29 5.65 2.45
N ARG A 77 -17.07 5.17 3.43
CA ARG A 77 -17.52 5.99 4.59
C ARG A 77 -16.37 6.66 5.37
N PHE A 78 -15.17 6.08 5.36
CA PHE A 78 -14.03 6.61 6.12
C PHE A 78 -13.50 7.93 5.56
N LEU A 79 -13.43 8.06 4.22
CA LEU A 79 -12.84 9.24 3.54
C LEU A 79 -13.86 10.04 2.71
N GLY A 80 -15.03 9.47 2.44
CA GLY A 80 -16.07 10.07 1.58
C GLY A 80 -16.94 11.12 2.26
N LEU A 81 -16.68 11.45 3.53
CA LEU A 81 -17.35 12.55 4.21
C LEU A 81 -16.84 13.90 3.65
N PRO A 82 -17.67 14.96 3.67
CA PRO A 82 -17.22 16.28 3.25
C PRO A 82 -16.02 16.74 4.08
N ALA A 83 -15.02 17.31 3.41
CA ALA A 83 -13.91 17.96 4.06
C ALA A 83 -14.42 19.10 4.96
N LYS A 84 -13.92 19.16 6.19
CA LYS A 84 -14.15 20.26 7.13
C LYS A 84 -12.91 21.14 7.20
N SER A 85 -13.13 22.41 7.53
CA SER A 85 -12.03 23.35 7.74
C SER A 85 -11.12 22.87 8.88
N GLY A 86 -9.84 22.65 8.60
CA GLY A 86 -8.87 22.18 9.59
C GLY A 86 -8.76 20.65 9.70
N ASP A 87 -9.41 19.89 8.82
CA ASP A 87 -9.05 18.48 8.63
C ASP A 87 -7.56 18.40 8.18
N PRO A 88 -6.77 17.46 8.75
CA PRO A 88 -5.33 17.34 8.51
C PRO A 88 -4.99 16.93 7.09
#